data_AF-A0A6V7LNQ9-F1
#
_entry.id   AF-A0A6V7LNQ9-F1
#
_cell.length_a   1.000
_cell.length_b   1.000
_cell.length_c   1.000
_cell.angle_alpha   90.00
_cell.angle_beta   90.00
_cell.angle_gamma   90.00
#
_symmetry.space_group_name_H-M   'P 1'
#
loop_
_entity.id
_entity.type
_entity.pdbx_description
1 polymer ?
#
loop_
_entity_poly.entity_id
_entity_poly.type
_entity_poly.pdbx_seq_one_letter_code
_entity_poly.pdbx_strand_id
1 'polypeptide(L)'
;VAAGEWELRGIPAVVETEDHLDAIRHVLHTYFLPLVKIEQLYTLDVDEIVADFSALARTRIPQESDSTSDATISIIRDPQYRRLKASVDMQLALKIYNIYRPDCFDEDSRSKRCAEEFRKKIEELNGAIINEVNNHLCAAVENCIS
;
A
#
# COMPACT_ATOMS: atom_id res chain seq x y z
N VAL A 1 29.36 16.28 4.82
CA VAL A 1 28.22 17.11 5.28
C VAL A 1 27.94 18.10 4.16
N ALA A 2 26.75 18.07 3.56
CA ALA A 2 26.43 18.78 2.33
C ALA A 2 26.67 20.29 2.50
N ALA A 3 27.61 20.84 1.74
CA ALA A 3 28.05 22.22 1.83
C ALA A 3 26.98 23.14 1.19
N GLY A 4 26.22 23.86 2.01
CA GLY A 4 25.42 25.02 1.61
C GLY A 4 24.06 24.79 0.93
N GLU A 5 23.75 23.59 0.43
CA GLU A 5 22.46 23.35 -0.27
C GLU A 5 21.23 23.54 0.63
N TRP A 6 21.37 23.27 1.92
CA TRP A 6 20.28 23.36 2.89
C TRP A 6 20.20 24.72 3.59
N GLU A 7 21.26 25.52 3.52
CA GLU A 7 21.26 26.91 4.02
C GLU A 7 20.22 27.74 3.26
N LEU A 8 20.08 27.52 1.95
CA LEU A 8 19.05 28.12 1.10
C LEU A 8 17.62 27.69 1.46
N ARG A 9 17.48 26.61 2.22
CA ARG A 9 16.19 26.10 2.74
C ARG A 9 16.00 26.39 4.23
N GLY A 10 16.80 27.27 4.82
CA GLY A 10 16.70 27.68 6.23
C GLY A 10 17.33 26.71 7.22
N ILE A 11 18.19 25.78 6.76
CA ILE A 11 18.90 24.84 7.63
C ILE A 11 20.40 25.19 7.62
N PRO A 12 20.86 26.02 8.56
CA PRO A 12 22.28 26.36 8.70
C PRO A 12 23.10 25.19 9.24
N ALA A 13 24.44 25.30 9.11
CA ALA A 13 25.36 24.29 9.62
C ALA A 13 25.32 24.12 11.15
N VAL A 14 24.86 25.15 11.89
CA VAL A 14 24.66 25.13 13.34
C VAL A 14 23.20 25.46 13.61
N VAL A 15 22.49 24.54 14.28
CA VAL A 15 21.07 24.69 14.61
C VAL A 15 20.94 25.35 15.97
N GLU A 16 20.48 26.61 15.99
CA GLU A 16 20.35 27.41 17.23
C GLU A 16 18.94 27.95 17.51
N THR A 17 18.01 27.86 16.55
CA THR A 17 16.66 28.44 16.66
C THR A 17 15.58 27.41 16.35
N GLU A 18 14.38 27.66 16.86
CA GLU A 18 13.19 26.84 16.58
C GLU A 18 12.82 26.88 15.08
N ASP A 19 13.00 28.02 14.42
CA ASP A 19 12.81 28.15 12.97
C ASP A 19 13.68 27.18 12.16
N HIS A 20 14.90 26.90 12.61
CA HIS A 20 15.78 25.92 11.95
C HIS A 20 15.26 24.49 12.15
N LEU A 21 14.68 24.18 13.32
CA LEU A 21 14.05 22.88 13.58
C LEU A 21 12.79 22.69 12.73
N ASP A 22 11.98 23.73 12.59
CA ASP A 22 10.81 23.73 11.70
C ASP A 22 11.20 23.57 10.23
N ALA A 23 12.30 24.21 9.79
CA ALA A 23 12.84 24.02 8.45
C ALA A 23 13.30 22.57 8.21
N ILE A 24 13.98 21.96 9.20
CA ILE A 24 14.38 20.54 9.15
C ILE A 24 13.15 19.63 9.08
N ARG A 25 12.15 19.85 9.94
CA ARG A 25 10.88 19.11 9.95
C ARG A 25 10.23 19.17 8.57
N HIS A 26 10.11 20.37 8.00
CA HIS A 26 9.52 20.58 6.69
C HIS A 26 10.27 19.84 5.58
N VAL A 27 11.60 19.90 5.57
CA VAL A 27 12.42 19.24 4.55
C VAL A 27 12.33 17.71 4.65
N LEU A 28 12.30 17.15 5.86
CA LEU A 28 12.13 15.71 6.05
C LEU A 28 10.80 15.23 5.47
N HIS A 29 9.71 15.92 5.78
CA HIS A 29 8.37 15.57 5.29
C HIS A 29 8.17 15.76 3.79
N THR A 30 8.71 16.83 3.22
CA THR A 30 8.43 17.20 1.82
C THR A 30 9.43 16.62 0.82
N TYR A 31 10.67 16.36 1.25
CA TYR A 31 11.74 15.97 0.34
C TYR A 31 12.25 14.56 0.62
N PHE A 32 12.69 14.27 1.84
CA PHE A 32 13.37 13.01 2.12
C PHE A 32 12.41 11.82 2.25
N LEU A 33 11.36 11.94 3.06
CA LEU A 33 10.41 10.84 3.27
C LEU A 33 9.73 10.37 1.97
N PRO A 34 9.23 11.28 1.10
CA PRO A 34 8.63 10.86 -0.17
C PRO A 34 9.63 10.25 -1.16
N LEU A 35 10.92 10.60 -1.06
CA LEU A 35 11.96 10.11 -1.96
C LEU A 35 12.33 8.64 -1.67
N VAL A 36 12.31 8.24 -0.40
CA VAL A 36 12.64 6.86 -0.01
C VAL A 36 11.49 5.89 -0.34
N LYS A 37 10.23 6.36 -0.31
CA LYS A 37 9.02 5.58 -0.55
C LYS A 37 8.95 4.31 0.33
N ILE A 38 9.04 4.51 1.64
CA ILE A 38 9.11 3.43 2.65
C ILE A 38 7.84 2.58 2.61
N GLU A 39 6.70 3.18 2.31
CA GLU A 39 5.42 2.51 2.16
C GLU A 39 5.47 1.38 1.13
N GLN A 40 6.30 1.51 0.08
CA GLN A 40 6.46 0.47 -0.94
C GLN A 40 7.06 -0.82 -0.39
N LEU A 41 7.75 -0.80 0.76
CA LEU A 41 8.32 -2.01 1.37
C LEU A 41 7.24 -2.88 2.03
N TYR A 42 6.04 -2.34 2.22
CA TYR A 42 4.93 -2.98 2.92
C TYR A 42 3.68 -3.16 2.05
N THR A 43 3.58 -2.44 0.93
CA THR A 43 2.48 -2.57 -0.03
C THR A 43 2.78 -3.60 -1.13
N LEU A 44 1.73 -4.01 -1.82
CA LEU A 44 1.82 -4.88 -3.00
C LEU A 44 1.55 -4.10 -4.29
N ASP A 45 2.08 -4.60 -5.41
CA ASP A 45 1.70 -4.15 -6.74
C ASP A 45 0.27 -4.59 -7.06
N VAL A 46 -0.63 -3.61 -7.18
CA VAL A 46 -2.06 -3.84 -7.43
C VAL A 46 -2.27 -4.45 -8.81
N ASP A 47 -1.54 -4.00 -9.83
CA ASP A 47 -1.73 -4.44 -11.20
C ASP A 47 -1.19 -5.86 -11.40
N GLU A 48 -0.03 -6.18 -10.82
CA GLU A 48 0.56 -7.53 -10.83
C GLU A 48 -0.40 -8.54 -10.17
N ILE A 49 -0.91 -8.21 -8.98
CA ILE A 49 -1.74 -9.12 -8.19
C ILE A 49 -3.15 -9.28 -8.77
N VAL A 50 -3.73 -8.23 -9.36
CA VAL A 50 -5.02 -8.32 -10.06
C VAL A 50 -4.89 -9.12 -11.36
N ALA A 51 -3.76 -9.01 -12.07
CA ALA A 51 -3.49 -9.82 -13.25
C ALA A 51 -3.38 -11.31 -12.90
N ASP A 52 -2.66 -11.65 -11.83
CA ASP A 52 -2.54 -13.01 -11.31
C ASP A 52 -3.89 -13.58 -10.86
N PHE A 53 -4.67 -12.79 -10.12
CA PHE A 53 -6.04 -13.14 -9.74
C PHE A 53 -6.90 -13.45 -10.98
N SER A 54 -6.86 -12.58 -11.99
CA SER A 54 -7.64 -12.74 -13.21
C SER A 54 -7.24 -13.98 -14.00
N ALA A 55 -5.94 -14.31 -14.04
CA ALA A 55 -5.45 -15.53 -14.67
C ALA A 55 -5.95 -16.79 -13.97
N LEU A 56 -5.93 -16.79 -12.63
CA LEU A 56 -6.40 -17.92 -11.83
C LEU A 56 -7.93 -18.05 -11.83
N ALA A 57 -8.66 -16.94 -11.83
CA ALA A 57 -10.13 -16.93 -11.88
C ALA A 57 -10.67 -17.59 -13.16
N ARG A 58 -9.96 -17.50 -14.29
CA ARG A 58 -10.33 -18.18 -15.55
C ARG A 58 -10.16 -19.70 -15.52
N THR A 59 -9.28 -20.21 -14.66
CA THR A 59 -8.99 -21.66 -14.60
C THR A 59 -9.78 -22.37 -13.51
N ARG A 60 -10.46 -21.62 -12.63
CA ARG A 60 -11.18 -22.17 -11.48
C ARG A 60 -12.67 -21.94 -11.57
N ILE A 61 -13.41 -22.94 -11.14
CA ILE A 61 -14.87 -22.88 -11.05
C ILE A 61 -15.25 -21.81 -10.01
N PRO A 62 -16.11 -20.85 -10.36
CA PRO A 62 -16.59 -19.86 -9.41
C PRO A 62 -17.30 -20.53 -8.24
N GLN A 63 -17.12 -19.99 -7.04
CA GLN A 63 -17.82 -20.50 -5.87
C GLN A 63 -19.27 -19.99 -5.87
N GLU A 64 -20.20 -20.81 -5.38
CA GLU A 64 -21.52 -20.30 -4.98
C GLU A 64 -21.32 -19.27 -3.88
N SER A 65 -22.15 -18.23 -3.86
CA SER A 65 -22.07 -17.16 -2.86
C SER A 65 -22.51 -17.70 -1.49
N ASP A 66 -21.66 -18.48 -0.84
CA ASP A 66 -21.86 -18.90 0.53
C ASP A 66 -21.64 -17.68 1.43
N SER A 67 -22.74 -17.16 1.95
CA SER A 67 -22.84 -16.01 2.86
C SER A 67 -22.20 -16.24 4.23
N THR A 68 -21.29 -17.20 4.38
CA THR A 68 -20.82 -17.74 5.66
C THR A 68 -19.31 -17.66 5.90
N SER A 69 -18.51 -17.14 4.98
CA SER A 69 -17.10 -16.87 5.28
C SER A 69 -16.88 -15.39 5.61
N ASP A 70 -16.89 -15.05 6.91
CA ASP A 70 -16.31 -13.80 7.47
C ASP A 70 -14.79 -13.68 7.22
N ALA A 71 -14.23 -14.52 6.35
CA ALA A 71 -12.84 -14.48 5.96
C ALA A 71 -12.58 -13.17 5.22
N THR A 72 -11.61 -12.41 5.71
CA THR A 72 -11.14 -11.18 5.08
C THR A 72 -9.71 -11.40 4.59
N ILE A 73 -9.37 -10.89 3.40
CA ILE A 73 -7.99 -10.91 2.92
C ILE A 73 -7.12 -9.94 3.71
N SER A 74 -5.88 -10.34 3.98
CA SER A 74 -4.87 -9.49 4.62
C SER A 74 -3.57 -9.51 3.82
N ILE A 75 -2.80 -8.42 3.92
CA ILE A 75 -1.50 -8.31 3.28
C ILE A 75 -0.46 -9.06 4.11
N ILE A 76 0.21 -10.01 3.47
CA ILE A 76 1.33 -10.77 4.01
C ILE A 76 2.61 -10.04 3.60
N ARG A 77 3.40 -9.61 4.59
CA ARG A 77 4.62 -8.85 4.37
C ARG A 77 5.70 -9.72 3.71
N ASP A 78 6.49 -9.12 2.81
CA ASP A 78 7.65 -9.81 2.21
C ASP A 78 8.74 -9.99 3.28
N PRO A 79 9.25 -11.23 3.52
CA PRO A 79 10.31 -11.46 4.49
C PRO A 79 11.61 -10.69 4.16
N GLN A 80 11.81 -10.34 2.89
CA GLN A 80 12.97 -9.59 2.41
C GLN A 80 12.70 -8.08 2.27
N TYR A 81 11.50 -7.61 2.63
CA TYR A 81 11.08 -6.20 2.52
C TYR A 81 11.36 -5.59 1.15
N ARG A 82 11.17 -6.35 0.07
CA ARG A 82 11.34 -5.83 -1.30
C ARG A 82 10.17 -4.92 -1.66
N ARG A 83 10.46 -3.87 -2.41
CA ARG A 83 9.45 -2.89 -2.87
C ARG A 83 8.35 -3.58 -3.69
N LEU A 84 7.10 -3.32 -3.33
CA LEU A 84 5.88 -3.81 -3.99
C LEU A 84 5.76 -5.33 -4.06
N LYS A 85 6.48 -6.06 -3.20
CA LYS A 85 6.51 -7.53 -3.18
C LYS A 85 5.79 -8.14 -1.97
N ALA A 86 4.99 -7.35 -1.25
CA ALA A 86 4.02 -7.93 -0.33
C ALA A 86 3.07 -8.87 -1.08
N SER A 87 2.57 -9.88 -0.40
CA SER A 87 1.76 -10.95 -0.98
C SER A 87 0.39 -11.01 -0.31
N VAL A 88 -0.55 -11.71 -0.94
CA VAL A 88 -1.85 -12.03 -0.36
C VAL A 88 -2.13 -13.52 -0.55
N ASP A 89 -2.96 -14.10 0.32
CA ASP A 89 -3.43 -15.47 0.10
C ASP A 89 -4.38 -15.48 -1.10
N MET A 90 -3.84 -15.85 -2.26
CA MET A 90 -4.57 -15.91 -3.52
C MET A 90 -5.66 -16.98 -3.51
N GLN A 91 -5.51 -18.06 -2.72
CA GLN A 91 -6.53 -19.10 -2.60
C GLN A 91 -7.76 -18.56 -1.87
N LEU A 92 -7.51 -17.85 -0.77
CA LEU A 92 -8.53 -17.18 0.02
C LEU A 92 -9.17 -16.03 -0.76
N ALA A 93 -8.38 -15.25 -1.52
CA ALA A 93 -8.89 -14.20 -2.39
C ALA A 93 -9.84 -14.76 -3.48
N LEU A 94 -9.46 -15.85 -4.15
CA LEU A 94 -10.33 -16.49 -5.14
C LEU A 94 -11.60 -17.02 -4.49
N LYS A 95 -11.54 -17.58 -3.28
CA LYS A 95 -12.72 -18.07 -2.58
C LYS A 95 -13.73 -16.95 -2.27
N ILE A 96 -13.26 -15.76 -1.91
CA ILE A 96 -14.11 -14.62 -1.53
C ILE A 96 -14.61 -13.86 -2.76
N TYR A 97 -13.74 -13.61 -3.73
CA TYR A 97 -14.03 -12.69 -4.83
C TYR A 97 -14.47 -13.39 -6.11
N ASN A 98 -14.05 -14.64 -6.38
CA ASN A 98 -14.48 -15.39 -7.57
C ASN A 98 -15.82 -16.10 -7.33
N ILE A 99 -16.88 -15.32 -7.17
CA ILE A 99 -18.24 -15.80 -6.91
C ILE A 99 -19.14 -15.74 -8.15
N TYR A 100 -20.20 -16.54 -8.14
CA TYR A 100 -21.31 -16.37 -9.06
C TYR A 100 -22.05 -15.06 -8.77
N ARG A 101 -22.31 -14.29 -9.83
CA ARG A 101 -22.96 -12.99 -9.77
C ARG A 101 -24.22 -13.03 -10.65
N PRO A 102 -25.44 -12.97 -10.07
CA PRO A 102 -26.68 -13.05 -10.83
C PRO A 102 -26.91 -11.81 -11.72
N ASP A 103 -26.18 -10.72 -11.47
CA ASP A 103 -26.20 -9.46 -12.22
C ASP A 103 -25.29 -9.46 -13.47
N CYS A 104 -24.57 -10.55 -13.73
CA CYS A 104 -23.68 -10.68 -14.89
C CYS A 104 -24.25 -11.67 -15.91
N PHE A 105 -24.37 -11.22 -17.18
CA PHE A 105 -24.97 -12.01 -18.26
C PHE A 105 -23.97 -12.97 -18.94
N ASP A 106 -22.68 -12.71 -18.79
CA ASP A 106 -21.60 -13.48 -19.40
C ASP A 106 -20.39 -13.63 -18.44
N GLU A 107 -19.55 -14.61 -18.71
CA GLU A 107 -18.40 -14.95 -17.87
C GLU A 107 -17.32 -13.86 -17.85
N ASP A 108 -17.15 -13.12 -18.94
CA ASP A 108 -16.15 -12.05 -19.06
C ASP A 108 -16.55 -10.84 -18.19
N SER A 109 -17.81 -10.42 -18.26
CA SER A 109 -18.39 -9.39 -17.40
C SER A 109 -18.30 -9.76 -15.91
N ARG A 110 -18.61 -11.03 -15.58
CA ARG A 110 -18.46 -11.56 -14.21
C ARG A 110 -17.02 -11.47 -13.74
N SER A 111 -16.07 -11.96 -14.54
CA SER A 111 -14.64 -11.97 -14.19
C SER A 111 -14.10 -10.56 -13.98
N LYS A 112 -14.48 -9.61 -14.85
CA LYS A 112 -14.10 -8.20 -14.71
C LYS A 112 -14.62 -7.59 -13.41
N ARG A 113 -15.89 -7.80 -13.07
CA ARG A 113 -16.45 -7.31 -11.80
C ARG A 113 -15.78 -7.92 -10.57
N CYS A 114 -15.48 -9.22 -10.61
CA CYS A 114 -14.76 -9.88 -9.52
C CYS A 114 -13.34 -9.30 -9.35
N ALA A 115 -12.64 -9.06 -10.46
CA ALA A 115 -11.32 -8.44 -10.47
C ALA A 115 -11.35 -6.99 -9.96
N GLU A 116 -12.36 -6.20 -10.31
CA GLU A 116 -12.51 -4.83 -9.81
C GLU A 116 -12.78 -4.78 -8.30
N GLU A 117 -13.65 -5.65 -7.77
CA GLU A 117 -13.91 -5.70 -6.33
C GLU A 117 -12.68 -6.15 -5.54
N PHE A 118 -11.92 -7.12 -6.09
CA PHE A 118 -10.63 -7.50 -5.54
C PHE A 118 -9.63 -6.34 -5.58
N ARG A 119 -9.53 -5.63 -6.71
CA ARG A 119 -8.68 -4.44 -6.87
C ARG A 119 -8.97 -3.39 -5.82
N LYS A 120 -10.25 -3.02 -5.64
CA LYS A 120 -10.67 -2.03 -4.64
C LYS A 120 -10.24 -2.45 -3.23
N LYS A 121 -10.39 -3.73 -2.88
CA LYS A 121 -9.96 -4.21 -1.56
C LYS A 121 -8.44 -4.11 -1.39
N ILE A 122 -7.67 -4.47 -2.41
CA ILE A 122 -6.21 -4.33 -2.35
C ILE A 122 -5.79 -2.86 -2.23
N GLU A 123 -6.43 -1.95 -2.97
CA GLU A 123 -6.18 -0.51 -2.87
C GLU A 123 -6.50 0.03 -1.47
N GLU A 124 -7.62 -0.42 -0.87
CA GLU A 124 -7.99 -0.09 0.51
C GLU A 124 -6.94 -0.57 1.52
N LEU A 125 -6.47 -1.82 1.40
CA LEU A 125 -5.45 -2.39 2.29
C LEU A 125 -4.08 -1.70 2.12
N ASN A 126 -3.67 -1.42 0.88
CA ASN A 126 -2.47 -0.64 0.61
C ASN A 126 -2.59 0.76 1.20
N GLY A 127 -3.75 1.42 1.04
CA GLY A 127 -4.01 2.74 1.63
C GLY A 127 -3.91 2.75 3.16
N ALA A 128 -4.45 1.72 3.82
CA ALA A 128 -4.34 1.57 5.27
C ALA A 128 -2.87 1.45 5.72
N ILE A 129 -2.07 0.63 5.03
CA ILE A 129 -0.63 0.48 5.31
C ILE A 129 0.12 1.79 5.06
N ILE A 130 -0.15 2.48 3.95
CA ILE A 130 0.48 3.76 3.63
C ILE A 130 0.21 4.77 4.74
N ASN A 131 -1.03 4.85 5.22
CA ASN A 131 -1.41 5.75 6.32
C ASN A 131 -0.71 5.36 7.64
N GLU A 132 -0.64 4.07 7.97
CA GLU A 132 0.06 3.59 9.16
C GLU A 132 1.56 3.93 9.11
N VAL A 133 2.22 3.67 7.97
CA VAL A 133 3.63 4.01 7.76
C VAL A 133 3.84 5.51 7.86
N ASN A 134 2.99 6.32 7.22
CA ASN A 134 3.09 7.78 7.31
C ASN A 134 2.94 8.27 8.75
N ASN A 135 2.00 7.72 9.52
CA ASN A 135 1.84 8.08 10.94
C ASN A 135 3.09 7.75 11.76
N HIS A 136 3.69 6.57 11.53
CA HIS A 136 4.95 6.20 12.18
C HIS A 136 6.11 7.11 11.78
N LEU A 137 6.20 7.49 10.51
CA LEU A 137 7.22 8.41 10.03
C LEU A 137 7.06 9.82 10.61
N CYS A 138 5.83 10.33 10.69
CA CYS A 138 5.54 11.59 11.37
C CYS A 138 5.95 11.55 12.84
N ALA A 139 5.54 10.51 13.57
CA ALA A 139 5.94 10.36 14.96
C ALA A 139 7.46 10.25 15.14
N ALA A 140 8.15 9.56 14.23
CA ALA A 140 9.61 9.45 14.25
C ALA A 140 10.29 10.79 14.01
N VAL A 141 9.81 11.60 13.06
CA VAL A 141 10.34 12.95 12.81
C VAL A 141 10.16 13.84 14.04
N GLU A 142 8.95 13.87 14.63
CA GLU A 142 8.70 14.69 15.82
C GLU A 142 9.56 14.26 17.01
N ASN A 143 9.73 12.95 17.25
CA ASN A 143 10.57 12.45 18.33
C ASN A 143 12.08 12.72 18.12
N CYS A 144 12.53 12.90 16.87
CA CYS A 144 13.92 13.21 16.58
C CYS A 144 14.24 14.71 16.63
N ILE A 145 13.23 15.57 16.49
CA ILE A 145 13.37 17.03 16.46
C ILE A 145 12.98 17.66 17.82
N SER A 146 12.38 16.89 18.74
CA SER A 146 12.01 17.32 20.10
C SER A 146 13.19 17.65 21.00
#